data_AF-A0A8T5A6C0-F1
#
_entry.id   AF-A0A8T5A6C0-F1
#
_cell.length_a   1.000
_cell.length_b   1.000
_cell.length_c   1.000
_cell.angle_alpha   90.00
_cell.angle_beta   90.00
_cell.angle_gamma   90.00
#
_symmetry.space_group_name_H-M   'P 1'
#
loop_
_entity.id
_entity.type
_entity.pdbx_description
1 polymer ?
#
loop_
_entity_poly.entity_id
_entity_poly.type
_entity_poly.pdbx_seq_one_letter_code
_entity_poly.pdbx_strand_id
1 'polypeptide(L)' 'MSEKVCAVCGKPLTPEELRIIQLTRRSPLRRSRYLCADCRKKEYERYMKEVKELVEKEERS' A
#
# COMPACT_ATOMS: atom_id res chain seq x y z
N MET A 1 -11.35 0.74 -22.65
CA MET A 1 -10.24 0.70 -21.67
C MET A 1 -10.80 0.10 -20.39
N SER A 2 -10.21 -0.97 -19.84
CA SER A 2 -10.66 -1.49 -18.55
C SER A 2 -10.31 -0.48 -17.45
N GLU A 3 -11.31 0.01 -16.73
CA GLU A 3 -11.09 0.88 -15.58
C GLU A 3 -10.29 0.13 -14.52
N LYS A 4 -9.19 0.74 -14.05
CA LYS A 4 -8.37 0.15 -13.01
C LYS A 4 -8.98 0.50 -11.65
N VAL A 5 -9.39 -0.52 -10.92
CA VAL A 5 -10.00 -0.38 -9.60
C VAL A 5 -9.03 -0.76 -8.49
N CYS A 6 -9.27 -0.22 -7.31
CA CYS A 6 -8.59 -0.62 -6.09
C CYS A 6 -8.90 -2.08 -5.77
N ALA A 7 -7.86 -2.88 -5.55
CA ALA A 7 -7.97 -4.31 -5.24
C ALA A 7 -8.64 -4.60 -3.88
N VAL A 8 -8.73 -3.59 -3.00
CA VAL A 8 -9.30 -3.75 -1.65
C VAL A 8 -10.73 -3.24 -1.56
N CYS A 9 -11.00 -2.04 -2.06
CA CYS A 9 -12.29 -1.38 -1.91
C CYS A 9 -13.10 -1.27 -3.20
N GLY A 10 -12.56 -1.71 -4.35
CA GLY A 10 -13.23 -1.66 -5.64
C GLY A 10 -13.42 -0.25 -6.23
N LYS A 11 -12.99 0.81 -5.53
CA LYS A 11 -13.09 2.19 -6.03
C LYS A 11 -12.27 2.36 -7.31
N PRO A 12 -12.77 3.12 -8.30
CA PRO A 12 -11.99 3.48 -9.48
C PRO A 12 -10.78 4.30 -9.05
N LEU A 13 -9.61 3.98 -9.60
CA LEU A 13 -8.38 4.70 -9.30
C LEU A 13 -8.28 5.97 -10.13
N THR A 14 -7.80 7.04 -9.52
CA THR A 14 -7.54 8.28 -10.25
C THR A 14 -6.29 8.13 -11.14
N PRO A 15 -6.16 8.95 -12.21
CA PRO A 15 -4.95 8.97 -13.03
C PRO A 15 -3.66 9.19 -12.22
N GLU A 16 -3.74 9.98 -11.14
CA GLU A 16 -2.62 10.26 -10.24
C GLU A 16 -2.22 9.01 -9.44
N GLU A 17 -3.20 8.31 -8.85
CA GLU A 17 -2.96 7.05 -8.14
C GLU A 17 -2.32 6.01 -9.06
N LEU A 18 -2.80 5.92 -10.31
CA LEU A 18 -2.24 5.03 -11.32
C LEU A 18 -0.79 5.36 -11.68
N ARG A 19 -0.44 6.64 -11.82
CA ARG A 19 0.95 7.09 -12.05
C ARG A 19 1.85 6.67 -10.90
N ILE A 20 1.41 6.86 -9.66
CA ILE A 20 2.18 6.47 -8.47
C ILE A 20 2.36 4.94 -8.42
N ILE A 21 1.33 4.16 -8.73
CA ILE A 21 1.41 2.70 -8.75
C ILE A 21 2.37 2.23 -9.85
N GLN A 22 2.36 2.86 -11.03
CA GLN A 22 3.30 2.55 -12.11
C GLN A 22 4.75 2.88 -11.75
N LEU A 23 5.00 4.01 -11.09
CA LEU A 23 6.34 4.36 -10.61
C LEU A 23 6.86 3.35 -9.58
N THR A 24 5.99 2.90 -8.68
CA THR A 24 6.36 1.92 -7.64
C THR A 24 6.54 0.49 -8.17
N ARG A 25 5.94 0.13 -9.32
CA ARG A 25 6.17 -1.15 -10.01
C ARG A 25 7.59 -1.35 -10.53
N ARG A 26 8.39 -0.29 -10.63
CA ARG A 26 9.78 -0.38 -11.12
C ARG A 26 10.71 -1.12 -10.14
N SER A 27 10.28 -1.33 -8.90
CA SER A 27 11.02 -2.18 -7.96
C SER A 27 10.65 -3.65 -8.21
N PRO A 28 11.59 -4.53 -8.65
CA PRO A 28 11.31 -5.93 -8.93
C PRO A 28 10.84 -6.71 -7.70
N LEU A 29 11.16 -6.21 -6.50
CA LEU A 29 10.74 -6.80 -5.21
C LEU A 29 9.31 -6.42 -4.80
N ARG A 30 8.72 -5.36 -5.39
CA ARG A 30 7.36 -4.92 -5.06
C ARG A 30 6.39 -5.30 -6.18
N ARG A 31 5.70 -6.43 -6.01
CA ARG A 31 4.44 -6.69 -6.73
C ARG A 31 3.37 -5.73 -6.22
N SER A 32 3.39 -4.48 -6.69
CA SER A 32 2.43 -3.48 -6.23
C SER A 32 1.03 -3.79 -6.77
N ARG A 33 0.13 -4.04 -5.81
CA ARG A 33 -1.31 -4.12 -6.05
C ARG A 33 -1.83 -2.74 -6.45
N TYR A 34 -2.90 -2.72 -7.22
CA TYR A 34 -3.62 -1.48 -7.51
C TYR A 34 -4.37 -1.05 -6.25
N LEU A 35 -3.84 -0.10 -5.48
CA LEU A 35 -4.42 0.39 -4.23
C LEU A 35 -4.69 1.87 -4.33
N CYS A 36 -5.90 2.30 -3.94
CA CYS A 36 -6.19 3.72 -3.76
C CYS A 36 -5.41 4.28 -2.56
N ALA A 37 -5.31 5.60 -2.50
CA ALA A 37 -4.59 6.32 -1.45
C ALA A 37 -5.06 5.93 -0.05
N ASP A 38 -6.38 5.84 0.18
CA ASP A 38 -6.96 5.45 1.46
C ASP A 38 -6.54 4.03 1.89
N CYS A 39 -6.63 3.07 0.97
CA CYS A 39 -6.31 1.67 1.27
C CYS A 39 -4.81 1.50 1.50
N ARG A 40 -3.99 2.21 0.71
CA ARG A 40 -2.54 2.22 0.87
C ARG A 40 -2.12 2.84 2.21
N LYS A 41 -2.79 3.92 2.65
CA LYS A 41 -2.54 4.54 3.95
C LYS A 41 -2.85 3.58 5.09
N LYS A 42 -4.00 2.90 5.04
CA LYS A 42 -4.38 1.89 6.06
C LYS A 42 -3.39 0.74 6.14
N GLU A 43 -2.90 0.25 5.00
CA GLU A 43 -1.88 -0.80 4.96
C GLU A 43 -0.57 -0.31 5.62
N TYR A 44 -0.15 0.92 5.32
CA TYR A 44 1.04 1.52 5.93
C TYR A 44 0.90 1.71 7.45
N GLU A 45 -0.26 2.19 7.93
CA GLU A 45 -0.52 2.35 9.36
C GLU A 45 -0.47 1.01 10.11
N ARG A 46 -1.03 -0.07 9.52
CA ARG A 46 -0.93 -1.42 10.08
C ARG A 46 0.52 -1.90 10.14
N TYR A 47 1.25 -1.76 9.05
CA TYR A 47 2.68 -2.09 9.01
C TYR A 47 3.46 -1.34 10.10
N MET A 48 3.26 -0.03 10.23
CA MET A 48 3.92 0.77 11.25
C MET A 48 3.54 0.35 12.67
N LYS A 49 2.28 -0.07 12.89
CA LYS A 49 1.84 -0.60 14.17
C LYS A 49 2.55 -1.92 14.50
N GLU A 50 2.61 -2.84 13.54
CA GLU A 50 3.33 -4.11 13.71
C GLU A 50 4.83 -3.89 13.99
N VAL A 51 5.47 -2.97 13.27
CA VAL A 51 6.88 -2.60 13.53
C VAL A 51 7.05 -2.03 14.93
N LYS A 52 6.17 -1.12 15.38
CA LYS A 52 6.22 -0.59 16.74
C LYS A 52 6.07 -1.68 17.79
N GLU A 53 5.11 -2.60 17.62
CA GLU A 53 4.91 -3.73 18.53
C GLU A 53 6.12 -4.67 18.57
N LEU A 54 6.85 -4.84 17.46
CA LEU A 54 8.08 -5.62 17.42
C LEU A 54 9.22 -4.92 18.17
N VAL A 55 9.44 -3.63 17.91
CA VAL A 55 10.48 -2.83 18.58
C VAL A 55 10.24 -2.79 20.10
N GLU A 56 8.99 -2.53 20.53
CA GLU A 56 8.65 -2.50 21.96
C GLU A 56 8.81 -3.87 22.65
N LYS A 57 8.69 -4.99 21.91
CA LYS A 57 8.96 -6.33 22.45
C LYS A 57 10.45 -6.60 22.58
N GLU A 58 11.25 -6.17 21.61
CA GLU A 58 12.72 -6.27 21.69
C GLU A 58 13.28 -5.42 22.83
N GLU A 59 12.75 -4.20 23.06
CA GLU A 59 13.20 -3.34 24.16
C GLU A 59 12.84 -3.85 25.57
N ARG A 60 11.90 -4.80 25.68
CA ARG A 60 11.46 -5.40 26.96
C ARG A 60 12.10 -6.76 27.26
N SER A 61 12.87 -7.32 26.33
CA SER A 61 13.54 -8.63 26.47
C SER A 61 14.99 -8.46 26.88
#